data_AF-A0A9X1GEU2-F1
#
_entry.id   AF-A0A9X1GEU2-F1
#
_cell.length_a   1.000
_cell.length_b   1.000
_cell.length_c   1.000
_cell.angle_alpha   90.00
_cell.angle_beta   90.00
_cell.angle_gamma   90.00
#
_symmetry.space_group_name_H-M   'P 1'
#
loop_
_entity.id
_entity.type
_entity.pdbx_description
1 polymer ?
#
loop_
_entity_poly.entity_id
_entity_poly.type
_entity_poly.pdbx_seq_one_letter_code
_entity_poly.pdbx_strand_id
1 'polypeptide(L)'
;MSDLSTMDLELVDSATEVIKSNIDLVSFNHTVGAAVRCTNGNVYTGVNVYSNHGACAEIIALGTAISRGERDFECIVAVGGDHSDMIYSPCGNCRQFILEYAPDCEIIVSTEEG
;
A
#
# COMPACT_ATOMS: atom_id res chain seq x y z
N MET A 1 15.50 5.25 5.55
CA MET A 1 15.79 3.96 4.87
C MET A 1 16.74 3.05 5.66
N SER A 2 17.45 3.52 6.69
CA SER A 2 18.47 2.73 7.42
C SER A 2 17.93 1.57 8.27
N ASP A 3 16.62 1.51 8.52
CA ASP A 3 15.98 0.50 9.39
C ASP A 3 15.04 -0.47 8.63
N LEU A 4 14.93 -0.37 7.31
CA LEU A 4 14.09 -1.29 6.53
C LEU A 4 14.84 -2.59 6.23
N SER A 5 14.15 -3.73 6.40
CA SER A 5 14.68 -5.02 5.97
C SER A 5 14.65 -5.17 4.45
N THR A 6 15.34 -6.18 3.92
CA THR A 6 15.25 -6.52 2.49
C THR A 6 13.81 -6.80 2.05
N MET A 7 13.02 -7.49 2.88
CA MET A 7 11.63 -7.79 2.58
C MET A 7 10.76 -6.53 2.53
N ASP A 8 11.10 -5.49 3.29
CA ASP A 8 10.37 -4.23 3.28
C ASP A 8 10.68 -3.42 2.02
N LEU A 9 11.92 -3.46 1.55
CA LEU A 9 12.30 -2.87 0.26
C LEU A 9 11.59 -3.59 -0.89
N GLU A 10 11.53 -4.92 -0.87
CA GLU A 10 10.77 -5.70 -1.87
C GLU A 10 9.26 -5.37 -1.85
N LEU A 11 8.72 -5.04 -0.68
CA LEU A 11 7.32 -4.61 -0.54
C LEU A 11 7.10 -3.22 -1.16
N VAL A 12 8.03 -2.28 -0.94
CA VAL A 12 8.03 -0.96 -1.59
C VAL A 12 8.16 -1.10 -3.11
N ASP A 13 9.04 -1.98 -3.59
CA ASP A 13 9.20 -2.27 -5.02
C ASP A 13 7.90 -2.79 -5.62
N SER A 14 7.22 -3.73 -4.93
CA SER A 14 5.92 -4.25 -5.36
C SER A 14 4.84 -3.17 -5.48
N ALA A 15 4.77 -2.26 -4.50
CA ALA A 15 3.85 -1.11 -4.53
C ALA A 15 4.20 -0.11 -5.65
N THR A 16 5.49 0.06 -5.92
CA THR A 16 6.01 0.94 -6.97
C THR A 16 5.71 0.38 -8.37
N GLU A 17 5.94 -0.91 -8.59
CA GLU A 17 5.68 -1.57 -9.87
C GLU A 17 4.19 -1.56 -10.24
N VAL A 18 3.31 -1.81 -9.27
CA VAL A 18 1.86 -1.82 -9.52
C VAL A 18 1.38 -0.43 -9.93
N ILE A 19 1.84 0.65 -9.29
CA ILE A 19 1.40 1.99 -9.67
C ILE A 19 2.01 2.44 -10.99
N LYS A 20 3.30 2.17 -11.25
CA LYS A 20 3.94 2.51 -12.53
C LYS A 20 3.23 1.89 -13.72
N SER A 21 2.72 0.67 -13.56
CA SER A 21 2.02 -0.05 -14.64
C SER A 21 0.57 0.41 -14.85
N ASN A 22 -0.03 1.11 -13.90
CA ASN A 22 -1.46 1.44 -13.89
C ASN A 22 -1.76 2.94 -13.72
N ILE A 23 -0.73 3.79 -13.66
CA ILE A 23 -0.89 5.21 -13.43
C ILE A 23 -1.76 5.86 -14.51
N ASP A 24 -2.76 6.62 -14.07
CA ASP A 24 -3.62 7.41 -14.94
C ASP A 24 -3.26 8.88 -14.80
N LEU A 25 -2.38 9.37 -15.67
CA LEU A 25 -1.96 10.78 -15.71
C LEU A 25 -2.94 11.69 -16.47
N VAL A 26 -4.01 11.14 -17.06
CA VAL A 26 -5.00 11.92 -17.83
C VAL A 26 -6.16 12.30 -16.94
N SER A 27 -6.74 11.32 -16.25
CA SER A 27 -7.91 11.53 -15.39
C SER A 27 -7.58 11.46 -13.90
N PHE A 28 -6.36 11.08 -13.53
CA PHE A 28 -5.89 10.96 -12.14
C PHE A 28 -6.72 10.01 -11.29
N ASN A 29 -7.31 8.97 -11.91
CA ASN A 29 -8.11 7.99 -11.18
C ASN A 29 -7.26 6.98 -10.40
N HIS A 30 -6.02 6.74 -10.85
CA HIS A 30 -5.06 5.80 -10.30
C HIS A 30 -3.70 6.49 -10.18
N THR A 31 -3.35 6.96 -8.98
CA THR A 31 -2.14 7.75 -8.71
C THR A 31 -1.33 7.21 -7.53
N VAL A 32 -1.89 6.28 -6.76
CA VAL A 32 -1.23 5.63 -5.62
C VAL A 32 -1.34 4.12 -5.77
N GLY A 33 -0.22 3.43 -5.57
CA GLY A 33 -0.14 1.98 -5.41
C GLY A 33 0.08 1.61 -3.95
N ALA A 34 -0.32 0.41 -3.58
CA ALA A 34 0.00 -0.15 -2.27
C ALA A 34 0.31 -1.64 -2.39
N ALA A 35 1.08 -2.13 -1.44
CA ALA A 35 1.36 -3.55 -1.28
C ALA A 35 1.23 -3.93 0.20
N VAL A 36 0.64 -5.09 0.46
CA VAL A 36 0.52 -5.70 1.78
C VAL A 36 1.20 -7.07 1.78
N ARG A 37 2.08 -7.29 2.76
CA ARG A 37 2.72 -8.58 3.05
C ARG A 37 1.95 -9.29 4.15
N CYS A 38 1.61 -10.55 3.90
CA CYS A 38 0.97 -11.43 4.87
C CYS A 38 2.04 -12.17 5.68
N THR A 39 1.70 -12.69 6.85
CA THR A 39 2.65 -13.39 7.75
C THR A 39 3.23 -14.68 7.15
N ASN A 40 2.58 -15.23 6.12
CA ASN A 40 3.06 -16.37 5.34
C ASN A 40 4.02 -15.97 4.20
N GLY A 41 4.32 -14.68 4.04
CA GLY A 41 5.19 -14.13 3.00
C GLY A 41 4.49 -13.77 1.69
N ASN A 42 3.18 -14.03 1.54
CA ASN A 42 2.47 -13.65 0.33
C ASN A 42 2.28 -12.12 0.27
N VAL A 43 2.46 -11.56 -0.93
CA VAL A 43 2.29 -10.13 -1.19
C VAL A 43 1.12 -9.90 -2.14
N TYR A 44 0.29 -8.90 -1.81
CA TYR A 44 -0.84 -8.48 -2.62
C TYR A 44 -0.81 -6.98 -2.83
N THR A 45 -1.14 -6.56 -4.05
CA THR A 45 -1.04 -5.18 -4.48
C THR A 45 -2.40 -4.58 -4.84
N GLY A 46 -2.48 -3.25 -4.80
CA GLY A 46 -3.67 -2.50 -5.22
C GLY A 46 -3.31 -1.12 -5.73
N VAL A 47 -4.21 -0.51 -6.50
CA VAL A 47 -4.16 0.92 -6.84
C VAL A 47 -5.40 1.61 -6.32
N ASN A 48 -5.31 2.90 -6.00
CA ASN A 48 -6.49 3.65 -5.57
C ASN A 48 -7.51 3.72 -6.70
N VAL A 49 -8.79 3.77 -6.36
CA VAL A 49 -9.88 4.06 -7.30
C VAL A 49 -10.52 5.35 -6.86
N TYR A 50 -10.18 6.44 -7.54
CA TYR A 50 -10.64 7.78 -7.16
C TYR A 50 -12.15 7.94 -7.37
N SER A 51 -12.86 8.34 -6.31
CA SER A 51 -14.20 8.91 -6.34
C SER A 51 -14.53 9.52 -4.97
N ASN A 52 -15.68 10.18 -4.83
CA ASN A 52 -16.15 10.70 -3.52
C ASN A 52 -16.28 9.60 -2.45
N HIS A 53 -16.55 8.36 -2.87
CA HIS A 53 -16.61 7.18 -2.01
C HIS A 53 -15.60 6.12 -2.47
N GLY A 54 -14.49 6.60 -3.04
CA GLY A 54 -13.44 5.76 -3.59
C GLY A 54 -12.68 5.04 -2.50
N ALA A 55 -11.82 4.12 -2.92
CA ALA A 55 -10.95 3.39 -2.03
C ALA A 55 -9.50 3.79 -2.30
N CYS A 56 -8.76 4.03 -1.22
CA CYS A 56 -7.32 4.17 -1.28
C CYS A 56 -6.67 2.84 -1.66
N ALA A 57 -5.43 2.90 -2.14
CA ALA A 57 -4.71 1.72 -2.61
C ALA A 57 -4.56 0.67 -1.50
N GLU A 58 -4.35 1.10 -0.25
CA GLU A 58 -4.20 0.23 0.91
C GLU A 58 -5.45 -0.62 1.15
N ILE A 59 -6.64 -0.02 1.02
CA ILE A 59 -7.92 -0.73 1.19
C ILE A 59 -8.10 -1.76 0.07
N ILE A 60 -7.72 -1.41 -1.16
CA ILE A 60 -7.78 -2.34 -2.30
C ILE A 60 -6.77 -3.48 -2.14
N ALA A 61 -5.54 -3.22 -1.71
CA ALA A 61 -4.53 -4.24 -1.47
C ALA A 61 -4.96 -5.21 -0.36
N LEU A 62 -5.47 -4.67 0.76
CA LEU A 62 -6.00 -5.45 1.87
C LEU A 62 -7.21 -6.29 1.44
N GLY A 63 -8.17 -5.70 0.74
CA GLY A 63 -9.34 -6.40 0.20
C GLY A 63 -8.95 -7.51 -0.80
N THR A 64 -7.90 -7.28 -1.59
CA THR A 64 -7.35 -8.28 -2.52
C THR A 64 -6.79 -9.48 -1.76
N ALA A 65 -5.95 -9.24 -0.74
CA ALA A 65 -5.40 -10.30 0.10
C ALA A 65 -6.51 -11.10 0.83
N ILE A 66 -7.49 -10.39 1.42
CA ILE A 66 -8.64 -11.00 2.11
C ILE A 66 -9.44 -11.90 1.16
N SER A 67 -9.64 -11.45 -0.08
CA SER A 67 -10.35 -12.20 -1.13
C SER A 67 -9.59 -13.46 -1.57
N ARG A 68 -8.29 -13.55 -1.28
CA ARG A 68 -7.43 -14.70 -1.51
C ARG A 68 -7.31 -15.63 -0.30
N GLY A 69 -8.02 -15.31 0.78
CA GLY A 69 -8.09 -16.12 1.99
C GLY A 69 -7.18 -15.67 3.13
N GLU A 70 -6.39 -14.61 2.92
CA GLU A 70 -5.45 -14.10 3.94
C GLU A 70 -6.19 -13.40 5.07
N ARG A 71 -5.71 -13.58 6.30
CA ARG A 71 -6.27 -12.93 7.50
C ARG A 71 -5.21 -12.35 8.43
N ASP A 72 -3.95 -12.71 8.24
CA ASP A 72 -2.83 -12.30 9.08
C ASP A 72 -1.87 -11.46 8.24
N PHE A 73 -1.73 -10.18 8.60
CA PHE A 73 -0.98 -9.19 7.84
C PHE A 73 0.21 -8.70 8.65
N GLU A 74 1.38 -8.62 8.00
CA GLU A 74 2.64 -8.28 8.63
C GLU A 74 2.98 -6.81 8.40
N CYS A 75 2.93 -6.35 7.14
CA CYS A 75 3.39 -5.01 6.78
C CYS A 75 2.63 -4.47 5.57
N ILE A 76 2.38 -3.16 5.53
CA ILE A 76 1.75 -2.47 4.39
C ILE A 76 2.46 -1.15 4.07
N VAL A 77 2.49 -0.80 2.78
CA VAL A 77 3.04 0.47 2.28
C VAL A 77 2.21 1.03 1.14
N ALA A 78 2.15 2.35 1.03
CA ALA A 78 1.55 3.08 -0.09
C ALA A 78 2.61 3.97 -0.77
N VAL A 79 2.61 3.99 -2.10
CA VAL A 79 3.60 4.69 -2.94
C VAL A 79 2.89 5.54 -3.99
N GLY A 80 3.31 6.79 -4.13
CA GLY A 80 2.86 7.69 -5.18
C GLY A 80 3.47 7.37 -6.55
N GLY A 81 2.63 7.36 -7.58
CA GLY A 81 3.06 7.09 -8.95
C GLY A 81 3.47 8.34 -9.72
N ASP A 82 2.99 9.52 -9.31
CA ASP A 82 3.21 10.75 -10.06
C ASP A 82 4.68 11.14 -9.98
N HIS A 83 5.27 11.39 -8.81
CA HIS A 83 6.66 11.82 -8.68
C HIS A 83 7.41 11.14 -7.52
N SER A 84 8.61 10.61 -7.82
CA SER A 84 9.66 10.15 -6.88
C SER A 84 9.46 8.85 -6.09
N ASP A 85 8.55 7.96 -6.50
CA ASP A 85 8.28 6.70 -5.77
C ASP A 85 8.08 6.98 -4.26
N MET A 86 7.42 8.11 -3.96
CA MET A 86 7.36 8.64 -2.61
C MET A 86 6.42 7.79 -1.77
N ILE A 87 6.87 7.38 -0.59
CA ILE A 87 6.04 6.65 0.36
C ILE A 87 5.05 7.62 1.00
N TYR A 88 3.76 7.29 0.90
CA TYR A 88 2.69 8.06 1.53
C TYR A 88 2.31 7.45 2.88
N SER A 89 2.15 8.32 3.88
CA SER A 89 1.47 7.94 5.12
C SER A 89 0.00 7.63 4.85
N PRO A 90 -0.58 6.57 5.45
CA PRO A 90 -1.98 6.23 5.22
C PRO A 90 -2.89 7.33 5.74
N CYS A 91 -3.98 7.58 4.99
CA CYS A 91 -5.00 8.54 5.39
C CYS A 91 -5.80 8.03 6.62
N GLY A 92 -6.60 8.89 7.23
CA GLY A 92 -7.39 8.53 8.42
C GLY A 92 -8.31 7.32 8.19
N ASN A 93 -8.92 7.23 7.01
CA ASN A 93 -9.78 6.09 6.68
C ASN A 93 -8.97 4.79 6.55
N CYS A 94 -7.83 4.81 5.86
CA CYS A 94 -6.94 3.66 5.76
C CYS A 94 -6.48 3.18 7.14
N ARG A 95 -6.10 4.12 8.03
CA ARG A 95 -5.71 3.77 9.41
C ARG A 95 -6.83 3.06 10.17
N GLN A 96 -8.08 3.49 10.00
CA GLN A 96 -9.22 2.83 10.61
C GLN A 96 -9.40 1.40 10.09
N PHE A 97 -9.34 1.20 8.76
CA PHE A 97 -9.42 -0.14 8.16
C PHE A 97 -8.25 -1.03 8.58
N ILE A 98 -7.02 -0.53 8.56
CA ILE A 98 -5.84 -1.29 8.99
C ILE A 98 -6.01 -1.68 10.46
N LEU A 99 -6.41 -0.76 11.35
CA LEU A 99 -6.64 -1.07 12.76
C LEU A 99 -7.71 -2.15 12.98
N GLU A 100 -8.80 -2.14 12.20
CA GLU A 100 -9.91 -3.08 12.36
C GLU A 100 -9.62 -4.47 11.78
N TYR A 101 -8.90 -4.55 10.66
CA TYR A 101 -8.69 -5.78 9.91
C TYR A 101 -7.28 -6.37 10.05
N ALA A 102 -6.32 -5.56 10.46
CA ALA A 102 -4.89 -5.85 10.49
C ALA A 102 -4.20 -5.12 11.67
N PRO A 103 -4.68 -5.30 12.92
CA PRO A 103 -4.26 -4.49 14.08
C PRO A 103 -2.76 -4.58 14.41
N ASP A 104 -2.13 -5.70 14.08
CA ASP A 104 -0.70 -5.95 14.31
C ASP A 104 0.16 -5.65 13.07
N CYS A 105 -0.45 -5.16 11.97
CA CYS A 105 0.26 -4.85 10.74
C CYS A 105 1.08 -3.57 10.90
N GLU A 106 2.37 -3.68 10.62
CA GLU A 106 3.25 -2.53 10.54
C GLU A 106 2.98 -1.70 9.30
N ILE A 107 3.29 -0.41 9.36
CA ILE A 107 3.03 0.54 8.28
C ILE A 107 4.34 1.25 7.96
N ILE A 108 4.84 1.10 6.73
CA ILE A 108 6.02 1.83 6.27
C ILE A 108 5.59 3.26 5.95
N VAL A 109 6.28 4.23 6.57
CA VAL A 109 6.10 5.66 6.33
C VAL A 109 7.44 6.33 6.10
N SER A 110 7.47 7.42 5.33
CA SER A 110 8.66 8.25 5.23
C SER A 110 8.78 9.19 6.44
N THR A 111 10.02 9.46 6.84
CA THR A 111 10.37 10.39 7.92
C THR A 111 11.16 11.58 7.37
N GLU A 112 11.48 12.57 8.20
CA GLU A 112 12.31 13.72 7.77
C GLU A 112 13.72 13.30 7.31
N GLU A 113 14.18 12.11 7.70
CA GLU A 113 15.48 11.54 7.31
C GLU A 113 15.39 10.61 6.09
N GLY A 114 14.20 10.48 5.48
CA GLY A 114 13.90 9.56 4.38
C GLY A 114 13.23 8.29 4.85
#